data_AF-A0A501PYE9-F1
#
_entry.id   AF-A0A501PYE9-F1
#
_cell.length_a   1.000
_cell.length_b   1.000
_cell.length_c   1.000
_cell.angle_alpha   90.00
_cell.angle_beta   90.00
_cell.angle_gamma   90.00
#
_symmetry.space_group_name_H-M   'P 1'
#
loop_
_entity.id
_entity.type
_entity.pdbx_description
1 polymer ?
#
loop_
_entity_poly.entity_id
_entity_poly.type
_entity_poly.pdbx_seq_one_letter_code
_entity_poly.pdbx_strand_id
1 'polypeptide(L)'
;MISIVHGLKEYHLEPKVGARYSYRFETIVDDFSNERSPVQKSYIREVQIMPIGREGYLDIYQIFTAKISIKSNVAVADEYLIKQIGYAFDEIEAGVDYTGKIVRIFNMKELSSRWDKTSRELAVEYEGSFIQSYFGEISMILNDETRLIEFLSTYKMFGLYFHGLFGNYLLWEMPIVRRKTIEDFKNSEVEEQIHPEKKDGVRYKIRGRSSNVDKYEGELLYNDYQLQEALIEIEDNMQSVKYATLFLG
;
A
#
# COMPACT_ATOMS: atom_id res chain seq x y z
N MET A 1 26.65 11.78 -33.03
CA MET A 1 26.50 10.51 -32.28
C MET A 1 25.55 10.83 -31.13
N ILE A 2 24.25 10.60 -31.32
CA ILE A 2 23.23 10.87 -30.30
C ILE A 2 23.22 9.62 -29.42
N SER A 3 23.60 9.76 -28.15
CA SER A 3 23.52 8.66 -27.18
C SER A 3 22.06 8.28 -26.98
N ILE A 4 21.62 7.27 -27.71
CA ILE A 4 20.34 6.60 -27.48
C ILE A 4 20.52 5.80 -26.19
N VAL A 5 20.08 6.37 -25.08
CA VAL A 5 19.90 5.57 -23.86
C VAL A 5 18.79 4.59 -24.19
N HIS A 6 19.17 3.32 -24.39
CA HIS A 6 18.20 2.26 -24.60
C HIS A 6 17.43 2.11 -23.29
N GLY A 7 16.15 2.49 -23.33
CA GLY A 7 15.23 2.45 -22.21
C GLY A 7 15.17 1.07 -21.55
N LEU A 8 14.71 1.07 -20.30
CA LEU A 8 14.34 -0.15 -19.59
C LEU A 8 13.27 -0.86 -20.44
N LYS A 9 13.72 -1.81 -21.28
CA LYS A 9 12.84 -2.63 -22.09
C LYS A 9 12.00 -3.48 -21.13
N GLU A 10 10.69 -3.34 -21.24
CA GLU A 10 9.66 -4.27 -20.78
C GLU A 10 9.77 -4.65 -19.31
N TYR A 11 9.21 -3.83 -18.43
CA TYR A 11 8.98 -4.23 -17.05
C TYR A 11 7.52 -4.69 -16.88
N HIS A 12 7.22 -5.94 -17.17
CA HIS A 12 5.94 -6.54 -16.78
C HIS A 12 6.15 -7.37 -15.52
N LEU A 13 5.22 -7.33 -14.55
CA LEU A 13 5.10 -8.48 -13.66
C LEU A 13 4.86 -9.69 -14.57
N GLU A 14 5.69 -10.71 -14.49
CA GLU A 14 5.35 -12.05 -14.99
C GLU A 14 4.91 -12.92 -13.81
N PRO A 15 3.72 -12.65 -13.26
CA PRO A 15 3.24 -13.39 -12.12
C PRO A 15 3.02 -14.84 -12.55
N LYS A 16 3.71 -15.79 -11.93
CA LYS A 16 3.51 -17.20 -12.23
C LYS A 16 2.19 -17.65 -11.60
N VAL A 17 1.21 -18.02 -12.41
CA VAL A 17 -0.08 -18.53 -11.91
C VAL A 17 0.17 -19.70 -10.97
N GLY A 18 -0.44 -19.64 -9.79
CA GLY A 18 -0.25 -20.64 -8.72
C GLY A 18 1.03 -20.46 -7.89
N ALA A 19 1.87 -19.47 -8.19
CA ALA A 19 2.95 -19.07 -7.28
C ALA A 19 2.37 -18.31 -6.08
N ARG A 20 3.13 -18.33 -4.99
CA ARG A 20 2.80 -17.63 -3.74
C ARG A 20 3.99 -16.78 -3.37
N TYR A 21 3.78 -15.47 -3.36
CA TYR A 21 4.82 -14.50 -3.01
C TYR A 21 4.52 -13.94 -1.62
N SER A 22 5.42 -14.15 -0.67
CA SER A 22 5.26 -13.63 0.68
C SER A 22 5.89 -12.25 0.78
N TYR A 23 5.15 -11.32 1.36
CA TYR A 23 5.53 -9.93 1.54
C TYR A 23 5.31 -9.47 2.97
N ARG A 24 6.17 -8.58 3.45
CA ARG A 24 5.92 -7.78 4.64
C ARG A 24 5.59 -6.36 4.21
N PHE A 25 4.38 -5.92 4.52
CA PHE A 25 3.98 -4.52 4.45
C PHE A 25 4.15 -3.90 5.84
N GLU A 26 4.80 -2.75 5.92
CA GLU A 26 5.06 -2.08 7.18
C GLU A 26 4.80 -0.58 7.07
N THR A 27 4.10 -0.03 8.05
CA THR A 27 3.95 1.42 8.21
C THR A 27 4.54 1.81 9.55
N ILE A 28 5.63 2.58 9.52
CA ILE A 28 6.30 3.12 10.70
C ILE A 28 5.89 4.59 10.83
N VAL A 29 5.40 4.96 12.00
CA VAL A 29 5.02 6.32 12.36
C VAL A 29 5.89 6.74 13.53
N ASP A 30 6.71 7.76 13.31
CA ASP A 30 7.46 8.46 14.33
C ASP A 30 6.77 9.80 14.60
N ASP A 31 6.20 9.95 15.80
CA ASP A 31 5.52 11.16 16.27
C ASP A 31 6.44 11.94 17.20
N PHE A 32 6.79 13.15 16.78
CA PHE A 32 7.67 14.10 17.47
C PHE A 32 6.91 15.29 18.07
N SER A 33 5.56 15.27 18.08
CA SER A 33 4.74 16.34 18.67
C SER A 33 5.07 16.63 20.14
N ASN A 34 5.63 15.64 20.85
CA ASN A 34 6.29 15.80 22.13
C ASN A 34 7.76 15.36 22.04
N GLU A 35 8.66 16.31 21.77
CA GLU A 35 10.11 16.06 21.62
C GLU A 35 10.75 15.34 22.82
N ARG A 36 10.17 15.47 24.03
CA ARG A 36 10.69 14.80 25.24
C ARG A 36 10.33 13.32 25.32
N SER A 37 9.30 12.90 24.60
CA SER A 37 8.79 11.54 24.62
C SER A 37 8.26 11.15 23.23
N PRO A 38 9.15 11.06 22.22
CA PRO A 38 8.75 10.70 20.87
C PRO A 38 8.13 9.30 20.86
N VAL A 39 7.05 9.14 20.11
CA VAL A 39 6.32 7.88 20.02
C VAL A 39 6.61 7.26 18.68
N GLN A 40 7.10 6.02 18.69
CA GLN A 40 7.28 5.22 17.50
C GLN A 40 6.27 4.07 17.52
N LYS A 41 5.56 3.90 16.41
CA LYS A 41 4.65 2.78 16.15
C LYS A 41 4.96 2.17 14.80
N SER A 42 4.96 0.86 14.72
CA SER A 42 5.09 0.10 13.48
C SER A 42 3.93 -0.87 13.37
N TYR A 43 3.20 -0.77 12.26
CA TYR A 43 2.10 -1.65 11.88
C TYR A 43 2.58 -2.57 10.77
N ILE A 44 2.64 -3.87 11.05
CA ILE A 44 3.24 -4.87 10.17
C ILE A 44 2.16 -5.85 9.73
N ARG A 45 2.06 -6.07 8.41
CA ARG A 45 1.20 -7.08 7.79
C ARG A 45 2.06 -8.06 7.00
N GLU A 46 2.04 -9.33 7.37
CA GLU A 46 2.59 -10.41 6.56
C GLU A 46 1.50 -10.86 5.58
N VAL A 47 1.76 -10.71 4.30
CA VAL A 47 0.78 -10.81 3.23
C VAL A 47 1.29 -11.78 2.17
N GLN A 48 0.39 -12.56 1.60
CA GLN A 48 0.67 -13.44 0.49
C GLN A 48 -0.12 -12.99 -0.71
N ILE A 49 0.59 -12.78 -1.81
CA ILE A 49 0.03 -12.35 -3.08
C ILE A 49 0.16 -13.53 -4.04
N MET A 50 -0.99 -14.03 -4.50
CA MET A 50 -1.09 -15.22 -5.34
C MET A 50 -1.78 -14.85 -6.65
N PRO A 51 -1.09 -14.92 -7.79
CA PRO A 51 -1.73 -14.79 -9.08
C PRO A 51 -2.52 -16.06 -9.38
N ILE A 52 -3.82 -15.93 -9.59
CA ILE A 52 -4.74 -17.09 -9.72
C ILE A 52 -5.30 -17.26 -11.13
N GLY A 53 -5.12 -16.30 -12.02
CA GLY A 53 -5.55 -16.42 -13.42
C GLY A 53 -5.78 -15.08 -14.09
N ARG A 54 -6.65 -15.09 -15.12
CA ARG A 54 -7.06 -13.90 -15.88
C ARG A 54 -8.55 -13.91 -16.13
N GLU A 55 -9.17 -12.73 -16.10
CA GLU A 55 -10.54 -12.49 -16.59
C GLU A 55 -10.50 -11.32 -17.58
N GLY A 56 -10.72 -11.62 -18.86
CA GLY A 56 -10.56 -10.64 -19.94
C GLY A 56 -9.12 -10.11 -19.98
N TYR A 57 -8.97 -8.80 -19.74
CA TYR A 57 -7.69 -8.09 -19.74
C TYR A 57 -7.08 -7.91 -18.34
N LEU A 58 -7.72 -8.46 -17.30
CA LEU A 58 -7.29 -8.32 -15.91
C LEU A 58 -6.53 -9.57 -15.46
N ASP A 59 -5.37 -9.36 -14.84
CA ASP A 59 -4.70 -10.39 -14.05
C ASP A 59 -5.38 -10.45 -12.67
N ILE A 60 -5.75 -11.66 -12.24
CA ILE A 60 -6.46 -11.85 -10.97
C ILE A 60 -5.47 -12.26 -9.90
N TYR A 61 -5.52 -11.58 -8.77
CA TYR A 61 -4.73 -11.85 -7.59
C TYR A 61 -5.61 -12.16 -6.40
N GLN A 62 -5.23 -13.17 -5.63
CA GLN A 62 -5.69 -13.36 -4.27
C GLN A 62 -4.65 -12.77 -3.30
N ILE A 63 -5.10 -11.89 -2.40
CA ILE A 63 -4.27 -11.19 -1.42
C ILE A 63 -4.71 -11.64 -0.03
N PHE A 64 -3.85 -12.38 0.65
CA PHE A 64 -4.13 -12.95 1.97
C PHE A 64 -3.22 -12.33 3.04
N THR A 65 -3.80 -11.72 4.06
CA THR A 65 -3.08 -11.16 5.21
C THR A 65 -2.93 -12.24 6.29
N ALA A 66 -1.82 -12.97 6.25
CA ALA A 66 -1.54 -14.05 7.18
C ALA A 66 -1.42 -13.59 8.64
N LYS A 67 -0.84 -12.40 8.88
CA LYS A 67 -0.56 -11.91 10.23
C LYS A 67 -0.51 -10.40 10.30
N ILE A 68 -1.11 -9.83 11.35
CA ILE A 68 -0.97 -8.42 11.72
C ILE A 68 -0.22 -8.34 13.05
N SER A 69 0.82 -7.51 13.12
CA SER A 69 1.60 -7.25 14.34
C SER A 69 1.81 -5.76 14.53
N ILE A 70 1.78 -5.31 15.79
CA ILE A 70 2.05 -3.90 16.13
C ILE A 70 3.26 -3.86 17.05
N LYS A 71 4.25 -3.03 16.71
CA LYS A 71 5.39 -2.73 17.56
C LYS A 71 5.31 -1.29 17.99
N SER A 72 5.53 -0.99 19.26
CA SER A 72 5.60 0.39 19.73
C SER A 72 6.55 0.51 20.92
N ASN A 73 7.16 1.70 21.05
CA ASN A 73 7.93 2.07 22.22
C ASN A 73 7.05 2.49 23.42
N VAL A 74 5.73 2.63 23.21
CA VAL A 74 4.73 2.89 24.25
C VAL A 74 3.67 1.79 24.26
N ALA A 75 2.86 1.74 25.32
CA ALA A 75 1.73 0.82 25.38
C ALA A 75 0.73 1.11 24.24
N VAL A 76 0.36 0.05 23.51
CA VAL A 76 -0.71 0.12 22.49
C VAL A 76 -2.03 -0.05 23.21
N ALA A 77 -2.88 0.98 23.19
CA ALA A 77 -4.10 1.04 23.98
C ALA A 77 -5.08 -0.11 23.69
N ASP A 78 -5.13 -0.61 22.45
CA ASP A 78 -5.90 -1.80 22.11
C ASP A 78 -5.39 -2.51 20.85
N GLU A 79 -4.48 -3.46 21.03
CA GLU A 79 -3.92 -4.23 19.92
C GLU A 79 -4.95 -5.18 19.27
N TYR A 80 -5.92 -5.67 20.05
CA TYR A 80 -6.92 -6.62 19.58
C TYR A 80 -7.88 -5.96 18.61
N LEU A 81 -8.46 -4.81 18.99
CA LEU A 81 -9.34 -4.01 18.14
C LEU A 81 -8.70 -3.69 16.80
N ILE A 82 -7.47 -3.17 16.82
CA ILE A 82 -6.75 -2.78 15.59
C ILE A 82 -6.52 -3.99 14.68
N LYS A 83 -6.18 -5.16 15.24
CA LYS A 83 -6.03 -6.39 14.45
C LYS A 83 -7.35 -6.82 13.82
N GLN A 84 -8.45 -6.82 14.58
CA GLN A 84 -9.77 -7.20 14.05
C GLN A 84 -10.22 -6.29 12.90
N ILE A 85 -10.00 -4.98 13.04
CA ILE A 85 -10.22 -4.01 11.95
C ILE A 85 -9.34 -4.34 10.74
N GLY A 86 -8.05 -4.62 10.95
CA GLY A 86 -7.15 -4.97 9.85
C GLY A 86 -7.57 -6.23 9.09
N TYR A 87 -8.05 -7.25 9.80
CA TYR A 87 -8.56 -8.48 9.19
C TYR A 87 -9.90 -8.30 8.44
N ALA A 88 -10.56 -7.15 8.56
CA ALA A 88 -11.71 -6.82 7.71
C ALA A 88 -11.32 -6.78 6.22
N PHE A 89 -10.05 -6.51 5.91
CA PHE A 89 -9.48 -6.42 4.56
C PHE A 89 -8.62 -7.62 4.18
N ASP A 90 -8.83 -8.78 4.80
CA ASP A 90 -8.16 -10.04 4.45
C ASP A 90 -8.81 -10.74 3.24
N GLU A 91 -8.13 -11.71 2.62
CA GLU A 91 -8.67 -12.57 1.55
C GLU A 91 -9.27 -11.78 0.37
N ILE A 92 -8.60 -10.76 -0.14
CA ILE A 92 -9.12 -9.94 -1.25
C ILE A 92 -8.87 -10.65 -2.59
N GLU A 93 -9.88 -10.68 -3.45
CA GLU A 93 -9.75 -11.09 -4.86
C GLU A 93 -9.76 -9.84 -5.75
N ALA A 94 -8.57 -9.43 -6.20
CA ALA A 94 -8.36 -8.19 -6.94
C ALA A 94 -8.10 -8.45 -8.43
N GLY A 95 -8.77 -7.70 -9.30
CA GLY A 95 -8.45 -7.59 -10.72
C GLY A 95 -7.48 -6.44 -10.97
N VAL A 96 -6.36 -6.75 -11.59
CA VAL A 96 -5.24 -5.83 -11.81
C VAL A 96 -5.05 -5.59 -13.29
N ASP A 97 -4.92 -4.32 -13.68
CA ASP A 97 -4.68 -3.95 -15.07
C ASP A 97 -3.23 -4.21 -15.51
N TYR A 98 -2.94 -4.03 -16.80
CA TYR A 98 -1.61 -4.24 -17.37
C TYR A 98 -0.53 -3.31 -16.80
N THR A 99 -0.92 -2.23 -16.09
CA THR A 99 0.00 -1.31 -15.41
C THR A 99 0.29 -1.72 -13.98
N GLY A 100 -0.46 -2.69 -13.42
CA GLY A 100 -0.33 -3.09 -12.03
C GLY A 100 -1.22 -2.35 -11.05
N LYS A 101 -2.28 -1.69 -11.52
CA LYS A 101 -3.26 -1.07 -10.61
C LYS A 101 -4.40 -2.02 -10.34
N ILE A 102 -4.85 -2.06 -9.08
CA ILE A 102 -6.13 -2.67 -8.74
C ILE A 102 -7.21 -1.81 -9.40
N VAL A 103 -8.07 -2.44 -10.21
CA VAL A 103 -9.17 -1.77 -10.91
C VAL A 103 -10.51 -2.47 -10.69
N ARG A 104 -10.53 -3.61 -9.99
CA ARG A 104 -11.74 -4.38 -9.68
C ARG A 104 -11.56 -5.23 -8.42
N ILE A 105 -12.63 -5.46 -7.67
CA ILE A 105 -12.69 -6.37 -6.52
C ILE A 105 -13.81 -7.38 -6.74
N PHE A 106 -13.47 -8.67 -6.82
CA PHE A 106 -14.43 -9.72 -7.18
C PHE A 106 -15.29 -10.19 -6.00
N ASN A 107 -14.77 -10.11 -4.78
CA ASN A 107 -15.39 -10.68 -3.59
C ASN A 107 -15.90 -9.63 -2.58
N MET A 108 -16.41 -8.51 -3.09
CA MET A 108 -16.95 -7.39 -2.28
C MET A 108 -17.99 -7.84 -1.24
N LYS A 109 -18.88 -8.77 -1.62
CA LYS A 109 -19.99 -9.22 -0.75
C LYS A 109 -19.46 -10.00 0.45
N GLU A 110 -18.45 -10.83 0.22
CA GLU A 110 -17.78 -11.63 1.22
C GLU A 110 -17.04 -10.74 2.23
N LEU A 111 -16.30 -9.74 1.74
CA LEU A 111 -15.61 -8.75 2.58
C LEU A 111 -16.60 -7.97 3.47
N SER A 112 -17.66 -7.44 2.87
CA SER A 112 -18.71 -6.70 3.59
C SER A 112 -19.42 -7.58 4.63
N SER A 113 -19.83 -8.80 4.27
CA SER A 113 -20.48 -9.72 5.19
C SER A 113 -19.58 -10.12 6.36
N ARG A 114 -18.28 -10.28 6.14
CA ARG A 114 -17.31 -10.57 7.22
C ARG A 114 -17.21 -9.39 8.17
N TRP A 115 -17.08 -8.18 7.64
CA TRP A 115 -17.03 -6.96 8.45
C TRP A 115 -18.31 -6.72 9.25
N ASP A 116 -19.48 -6.95 8.66
CA ASP A 116 -20.76 -6.84 9.36
C ASP A 116 -20.85 -7.77 10.58
N LYS A 117 -20.24 -8.96 10.50
CA LYS A 117 -20.14 -9.87 11.63
C LYS A 117 -19.14 -9.35 12.67
N THR A 118 -17.93 -9.03 12.25
CA THR A 118 -16.85 -8.57 13.15
C THR A 118 -17.22 -7.27 13.86
N SER A 119 -17.78 -6.30 13.16
CA SER A 119 -18.19 -5.01 13.73
C SER A 119 -19.30 -5.16 14.78
N ARG A 120 -20.25 -6.08 14.59
CA ARG A 120 -21.26 -6.39 15.62
C ARG A 120 -20.67 -7.03 16.86
N GLU A 121 -19.71 -7.94 16.69
CA GLU A 121 -18.99 -8.56 17.81
C GLU A 121 -18.21 -7.51 18.59
N LEU A 122 -17.47 -6.63 17.89
CA LEU A 122 -16.73 -5.54 18.51
C LEU A 122 -17.64 -4.50 19.17
N ALA A 123 -18.80 -4.18 18.59
CA ALA A 123 -19.71 -3.18 19.14
C ALA A 123 -20.29 -3.55 20.52
N VAL A 124 -20.18 -4.82 20.94
CA VAL A 124 -20.55 -5.26 22.30
C VAL A 124 -19.53 -4.78 23.35
N GLU A 125 -18.26 -4.71 22.98
CA GLU A 125 -17.15 -4.38 23.88
C GLU A 125 -16.69 -2.93 23.73
N TYR A 126 -16.84 -2.36 22.53
CA TYR A 126 -16.36 -1.03 22.16
C TYR A 126 -17.52 -0.06 21.94
N GLU A 127 -17.86 0.65 23.02
CA GLU A 127 -18.90 1.68 23.01
C GLU A 127 -18.31 3.09 22.84
N GLY A 128 -19.08 3.98 22.21
CA GLY A 128 -18.74 5.39 22.05
C GLY A 128 -18.90 5.92 20.62
N SER A 129 -19.25 7.19 20.49
CA SER A 129 -19.54 7.81 19.18
C SER A 129 -18.34 7.80 18.24
N PHE A 130 -17.12 7.87 18.77
CA PHE A 130 -15.89 7.85 17.97
C PHE A 130 -15.67 6.49 17.30
N ILE A 131 -15.72 5.39 18.08
CA ILE A 131 -15.49 4.06 17.53
C ILE A 131 -16.63 3.61 16.60
N GLN A 132 -17.87 3.99 16.91
CA GLN A 132 -19.01 3.68 16.06
C GLN A 132 -18.96 4.45 14.73
N SER A 133 -18.51 5.71 14.75
CA SER A 133 -18.23 6.47 13.52
C SER A 133 -17.16 5.78 12.68
N TYR A 134 -16.07 5.34 13.32
CA TYR A 134 -14.99 4.63 12.64
C TYR A 134 -15.44 3.28 12.03
N PHE A 135 -16.28 2.53 12.74
CA PHE A 135 -16.88 1.31 12.16
C PHE A 135 -17.77 1.63 10.96
N GLY A 136 -18.53 2.72 11.03
CA GLY A 136 -19.31 3.23 9.92
C GLY A 136 -18.45 3.59 8.70
N GLU A 137 -17.28 4.20 8.90
CA GLU A 137 -16.34 4.50 7.82
C GLU A 137 -15.83 3.23 7.13
N ILE A 138 -15.47 2.20 7.89
CA ILE A 138 -15.06 0.90 7.33
C ILE A 138 -16.21 0.28 6.54
N SER A 139 -17.44 0.30 7.08
CA SER A 139 -18.62 -0.17 6.37
C SER A 139 -18.86 0.63 5.07
N MET A 140 -18.60 1.93 5.04
CA MET A 140 -18.70 2.72 3.80
C MET A 140 -17.65 2.31 2.76
N ILE A 141 -16.42 2.00 3.20
CA ILE A 141 -15.35 1.53 2.30
C ILE A 141 -15.70 0.15 1.73
N LEU A 142 -16.14 -0.79 2.56
CA LEU A 142 -16.41 -2.17 2.14
C LEU A 142 -17.70 -2.36 1.35
N ASN A 143 -18.57 -1.34 1.29
CA ASN A 143 -19.81 -1.36 0.52
C ASN A 143 -19.72 -0.56 -0.80
N ASP A 144 -18.57 0.05 -1.10
CA ASP A 144 -18.34 0.83 -2.32
C ASP A 144 -17.01 0.39 -2.95
N GLU A 145 -17.08 -0.25 -4.12
CA GLU A 145 -15.90 -0.79 -4.80
C GLU A 145 -14.87 0.30 -5.12
N THR A 146 -15.33 1.51 -5.48
CA THR A 146 -14.42 2.61 -5.81
C THR A 146 -13.64 3.03 -4.57
N ARG A 147 -14.34 3.21 -3.44
CA ARG A 147 -13.68 3.55 -2.16
C ARG A 147 -12.75 2.45 -1.67
N LEU A 148 -13.14 1.18 -1.84
CA LEU A 148 -12.26 0.08 -1.48
C LEU A 148 -11.00 0.07 -2.33
N ILE A 149 -11.11 0.22 -3.64
CA ILE A 149 -9.95 0.29 -4.53
C ILE A 149 -9.03 1.46 -4.15
N GLU A 150 -9.59 2.64 -3.89
CA GLU A 150 -8.84 3.81 -3.42
C GLU A 150 -8.08 3.52 -2.12
N PHE A 151 -8.78 2.96 -1.13
CA PHE A 151 -8.21 2.57 0.16
C PHE A 151 -7.08 1.54 0.00
N LEU A 152 -7.31 0.47 -0.77
CA LEU A 152 -6.31 -0.58 -1.02
C LEU A 152 -5.09 -0.06 -1.79
N SER A 153 -5.27 0.99 -2.60
CA SER A 153 -4.23 1.64 -3.40
C SER A 153 -3.40 2.68 -2.62
N THR A 154 -3.70 2.90 -1.34
CA THR A 154 -2.86 3.71 -0.44
C THR A 154 -1.55 2.98 -0.11
N TYR A 155 -0.51 3.73 0.28
CA TYR A 155 0.76 3.13 0.72
C TYR A 155 0.64 2.38 2.04
N LYS A 156 -0.33 2.76 2.88
CA LYS A 156 -0.69 2.03 4.10
C LYS A 156 -1.20 0.63 3.82
N MET A 157 -1.78 0.39 2.65
CA MET A 157 -2.39 -0.88 2.25
C MET A 157 -1.48 -1.64 1.26
N PHE A 158 -1.87 -1.78 -0.01
CA PHE A 158 -1.14 -2.56 -1.00
C PHE A 158 -0.62 -1.70 -2.16
N GLY A 159 -0.79 -0.39 -2.08
CA GLY A 159 -0.44 0.56 -3.13
C GLY A 159 1.05 0.68 -3.44
N LEU A 160 1.94 0.17 -2.58
CA LEU A 160 3.37 0.04 -2.89
C LEU A 160 3.68 -1.18 -3.77
N TYR A 161 2.83 -2.20 -3.79
CA TYR A 161 2.93 -3.35 -4.69
C TYR A 161 2.11 -3.12 -5.96
N PHE A 162 0.85 -2.70 -5.83
CA PHE A 162 -0.05 -2.38 -6.95
C PHE A 162 0.04 -0.89 -7.32
N HIS A 163 1.27 -0.41 -7.57
CA HIS A 163 1.57 1.01 -7.71
C HIS A 163 1.31 1.57 -9.12
N GLY A 164 0.97 0.73 -10.10
CA GLY A 164 0.67 1.18 -11.47
C GLY A 164 1.89 1.61 -12.29
N LEU A 165 3.07 1.06 -11.99
CA LEU A 165 4.32 1.33 -12.73
C LEU A 165 4.83 0.09 -13.47
N PHE A 166 3.95 -0.87 -13.78
CA PHE A 166 4.27 -1.95 -14.70
C PHE A 166 3.99 -1.50 -16.14
N GLY A 167 4.72 -2.10 -17.07
CA GLY A 167 4.68 -1.82 -18.48
C GLY A 167 5.97 -1.19 -19.02
N ASN A 168 5.84 -0.62 -20.21
CA ASN A 168 6.93 -0.02 -20.96
C ASN A 168 6.97 1.49 -20.75
N TYR A 169 8.15 2.00 -20.40
CA TYR A 169 8.37 3.44 -20.24
C TYR A 169 9.52 3.91 -21.11
N LEU A 170 9.25 4.92 -21.94
CA LEU A 170 10.26 5.51 -22.80
C LEU A 170 11.06 6.52 -21.98
N LEU A 171 12.39 6.49 -22.06
CA LEU A 171 13.24 7.36 -21.23
C LEU A 171 13.02 8.86 -21.49
N TRP A 172 12.56 9.25 -22.67
CA TRP A 172 12.22 10.64 -22.97
C TRP A 172 10.87 11.08 -22.39
N GLU A 173 10.06 10.16 -21.87
CA GLU A 173 8.81 10.43 -21.15
C GLU A 173 9.04 10.53 -19.64
N MET A 174 10.30 10.51 -19.19
CA MET A 174 10.68 10.60 -17.78
C MET A 174 10.85 12.08 -17.34
N PRO A 175 10.55 12.41 -16.06
CA PRO A 175 10.02 11.50 -15.03
C PRO A 175 8.56 11.11 -15.29
N ILE A 176 8.17 9.93 -14.80
CA ILE A 176 6.73 9.63 -14.67
C ILE A 176 6.20 10.55 -13.58
N VAL A 177 5.19 11.34 -13.92
CA VAL A 177 4.52 12.24 -12.99
C VAL A 177 3.17 11.65 -12.60
N ARG A 178 2.91 11.53 -11.29
CA ARG A 178 1.58 11.16 -10.78
C ARG A 178 1.21 11.98 -9.56
N ARG A 179 -0.09 12.18 -9.35
CA ARG A 179 -0.63 12.84 -8.17
C ARG A 179 -1.16 11.81 -7.19
N LYS A 180 -0.92 12.03 -5.91
CA LYS A 180 -1.39 11.20 -4.79
C LYS A 180 -1.91 12.09 -3.67
N THR A 181 -2.84 11.57 -2.90
CA THR A 181 -3.26 12.15 -1.62
C THR A 181 -2.51 11.45 -0.50
N ILE A 182 -1.91 12.21 0.41
CA ILE A 182 -1.20 11.69 1.59
C ILE A 182 -2.05 11.89 2.85
N GLU A 183 -2.83 10.88 3.18
CA GLU A 183 -3.86 10.95 4.23
C GLU A 183 -3.28 11.30 5.62
N ASP A 184 -2.11 10.74 5.97
CA ASP A 184 -1.45 11.01 7.26
C ASP A 184 -0.99 12.45 7.42
N PHE A 185 -0.93 13.22 6.33
CA PHE A 185 -0.50 14.60 6.30
C PHE A 185 -1.65 15.50 5.86
N LYS A 186 -2.77 15.43 6.59
CA LYS A 186 -3.97 16.29 6.39
C LYS A 186 -4.58 16.16 4.99
N ASN A 187 -4.54 14.95 4.40
CA ASN A 187 -5.01 14.71 3.03
C ASN A 187 -4.39 15.65 2.00
N SER A 188 -3.10 15.97 2.16
CA SER A 188 -2.41 16.87 1.23
C SER A 188 -2.22 16.21 -0.13
N GLU A 189 -2.28 17.00 -1.20
CA GLU A 189 -1.88 16.53 -2.53
C GLU A 189 -0.36 16.59 -2.67
N VAL A 190 0.21 15.56 -3.28
CA VAL A 190 1.62 15.50 -3.65
C VAL A 190 1.74 15.17 -5.14
N GLU A 191 2.64 15.88 -5.82
CA GLU A 191 3.10 15.50 -7.15
C GLU A 191 4.38 14.67 -7.02
N GLU A 192 4.33 13.41 -7.42
CA GLU A 192 5.48 12.51 -7.45
C GLU A 192 6.15 12.54 -8.82
N GLN A 193 7.48 12.61 -8.80
CA GLN A 193 8.35 12.43 -9.96
C GLN A 193 9.15 11.15 -9.77
N ILE A 194 8.99 10.22 -10.70
CA ILE A 194 9.56 8.88 -10.63
C ILE A 194 10.61 8.72 -11.73
N HIS A 195 11.82 8.37 -11.34
CA HIS A 195 12.98 8.25 -12.22
C HIS A 195 13.52 6.82 -12.19
N PRO A 196 13.60 6.14 -13.35
CA PRO A 196 14.29 4.86 -13.44
C PRO A 196 15.81 5.04 -13.34
N GLU A 197 16.46 4.22 -12.53
CA GLU A 197 17.92 4.09 -12.48
C GLU A 197 18.34 2.74 -13.06
N LYS A 198 19.29 2.78 -14.02
CA LYS A 198 19.88 1.57 -14.59
C LYS A 198 21.04 1.09 -13.71
N LYS A 199 20.82 0.03 -12.94
CA LYS A 199 21.84 -0.73 -12.20
C LYS A 199 21.64 -2.24 -12.49
N ASP A 200 22.33 -3.13 -11.77
CA ASP A 200 22.20 -4.61 -11.88
C ASP A 200 20.79 -5.16 -11.57
N GLY A 201 19.80 -4.28 -11.34
CA GLY A 201 18.36 -4.52 -11.25
C GLY A 201 17.58 -3.26 -11.60
N VAL A 202 16.25 -3.34 -11.67
CA VAL A 202 15.41 -2.17 -11.95
C VAL A 202 15.14 -1.42 -10.65
N ARG A 203 15.53 -0.15 -10.62
CA ARG A 203 15.33 0.72 -9.47
C ARG A 203 14.57 1.96 -9.92
N TYR A 204 13.56 2.37 -9.17
CA TYR A 204 12.91 3.66 -9.35
C TYR A 204 13.15 4.53 -8.14
N LYS A 205 13.58 5.77 -8.37
CA LYS A 205 13.61 6.81 -7.34
C LYS A 205 12.38 7.69 -7.45
N ILE A 206 11.74 7.91 -6.32
CA ILE A 206 10.52 8.69 -6.21
C ILE A 206 10.84 9.94 -5.39
N ARG A 207 10.46 11.10 -5.90
CA ARG A 207 10.52 12.37 -5.17
C ARG A 207 9.17 13.05 -5.25
N GLY A 208 8.64 13.43 -4.11
CA GLY A 208 7.38 14.15 -4.02
C GLY A 208 7.62 15.63 -3.71
N ARG A 209 6.68 16.47 -4.13
CA ARG A 209 6.58 17.86 -3.65
C ARG A 209 5.17 18.16 -3.20
N SER A 210 5.04 18.70 -2.00
CA SER A 210 3.80 19.24 -1.45
C SER A 210 4.15 20.44 -0.57
N SER A 211 3.21 21.37 -0.38
CA SER A 211 3.41 22.53 0.51
C SER A 211 3.37 22.17 1.99
N ASN A 212 2.89 20.97 2.32
CA ASN A 212 2.53 20.56 3.67
C ASN A 212 3.49 19.52 4.26
N VAL A 213 4.56 19.15 3.53
CA VAL A 213 5.57 18.20 3.98
C VAL A 213 6.96 18.74 3.66
N ASP A 214 7.91 18.49 4.53
CA ASP A 214 9.31 18.92 4.39
C ASP A 214 10.11 17.92 3.55
N LYS A 215 9.73 16.64 3.59
CA LYS A 215 10.39 15.56 2.84
C LYS A 215 9.36 14.61 2.23
N TYR A 216 9.65 14.18 1.01
CA TYR A 216 8.98 13.07 0.36
C TYR A 216 9.97 12.36 -0.56
N GLU A 217 10.42 11.17 -0.14
CA GLU A 217 11.38 10.38 -0.89
C GLU A 217 10.94 8.91 -0.92
N GLY A 218 11.29 8.21 -1.99
CA GLY A 218 11.05 6.78 -2.06
C GLY A 218 11.91 6.07 -3.07
N GLU A 219 11.90 4.76 -2.96
CA GLU A 219 12.61 3.85 -3.82
C GLU A 219 11.79 2.58 -4.05
N LEU A 220 11.79 2.08 -5.29
CA LEU A 220 11.31 0.76 -5.64
C LEU A 220 12.47 -0.03 -6.22
N LEU A 221 12.69 -1.25 -5.75
CA LEU A 221 13.75 -2.15 -6.19
C LEU A 221 13.15 -3.46 -6.68
N TYR A 222 13.53 -3.86 -7.88
CA TYR A 222 13.10 -5.10 -8.49
C TYR A 222 14.28 -5.96 -8.91
N ASN A 223 14.07 -7.27 -8.80
CA ASN A 223 14.96 -8.29 -9.33
C ASN A 223 14.13 -9.29 -10.12
N ASP A 224 14.56 -9.65 -11.34
CA ASP A 224 13.86 -10.59 -12.24
C ASP A 224 12.35 -10.37 -12.31
N TYR A 225 11.93 -9.11 -12.45
CA TYR A 225 10.53 -8.69 -12.52
C TYR A 225 9.69 -8.88 -11.25
N GLN A 226 10.32 -9.17 -10.11
CA GLN A 226 9.68 -9.25 -8.80
C GLN A 226 10.07 -8.06 -7.93
N LEU A 227 9.07 -7.41 -7.30
CA LEU A 227 9.33 -6.34 -6.33
C LEU A 227 10.07 -6.93 -5.13
N GLN A 228 11.30 -6.51 -4.90
CA GLN A 228 12.11 -6.93 -3.75
C GLN A 228 11.86 -6.02 -2.56
N GLU A 229 11.89 -4.71 -2.81
CA GLU A 229 11.73 -3.69 -1.77
C GLU A 229 11.03 -2.46 -2.35
N ALA A 230 10.10 -1.89 -1.60
CA ALA A 230 9.54 -0.57 -1.85
C ALA A 230 9.56 0.23 -0.55
N LEU A 231 9.94 1.50 -0.63
CA LEU A 231 9.94 2.43 0.49
C LEU A 231 9.43 3.80 0.03
N ILE A 232 8.54 4.40 0.82
CA ILE A 232 8.17 5.81 0.75
C ILE A 232 8.30 6.38 2.15
N GLU A 233 9.07 7.46 2.30
CA GLU A 233 9.25 8.22 3.53
C GLU A 233 8.74 9.64 3.32
N ILE A 234 7.86 10.08 4.20
CA ILE A 234 7.24 11.39 4.19
C ILE A 234 7.42 12.00 5.57
N GLU A 235 7.86 13.26 5.64
CA GLU A 235 8.13 13.92 6.92
C GLU A 235 7.61 15.36 6.89
N ASP A 236 7.08 15.79 8.03
CA ASP A 236 6.85 17.19 8.36
C ASP A 236 7.52 17.52 9.70
N ASN A 237 7.27 18.71 10.24
CA ASN A 237 7.86 19.16 11.49
C ASN A 237 7.36 18.43 12.74
N MET A 238 6.28 17.65 12.67
CA MET A 238 5.68 16.95 13.79
C MET A 238 5.83 15.43 13.71
N GLN A 239 5.99 14.87 12.52
CA GLN A 239 6.02 13.41 12.34
C GLN A 239 6.80 12.96 11.09
N SER A 240 7.25 11.71 11.13
CA SER A 240 7.78 10.96 9.97
C SER A 240 6.96 9.69 9.79
N VAL A 241 6.52 9.42 8.55
CA VAL A 241 5.80 8.19 8.20
C VAL A 241 6.54 7.46 7.08
N LYS A 242 6.87 6.20 7.33
CA LYS A 242 7.56 5.31 6.40
C LYS A 242 6.65 4.16 6.02
N TYR A 243 6.38 4.02 4.73
CA TYR A 243 5.67 2.88 4.17
C TYR A 243 6.67 1.99 3.47
N ALA A 244 6.73 0.72 3.87
CA ALA A 244 7.66 -0.25 3.32
C ALA A 244 6.93 -1.51 2.83
N THR A 245 7.44 -2.12 1.78
CA THR A 245 7.04 -3.45 1.30
C THR A 245 8.30 -4.25 1.00
N LEU A 246 8.45 -5.41 1.62
CA LEU A 246 9.64 -6.26 1.49
C LEU A 246 9.24 -7.68 1.08
N PHE A 247 9.89 -8.22 0.05
CA PHE A 247 9.73 -9.61 -0.36
C PHE A 247 10.43 -10.55 0.64
N LEU A 248 9.73 -11.61 1.04
CA LEU A 248 10.21 -12.59 2.03
C LEU A 248 10.49 -13.97 1.43
N GLY A 249 10.03 -14.25 0.21
CA GLY A 249 10.11 -15.57 -0.44
C GLY A 249 8.77 -16.07 -0.96
#